data_AF-A0A950MBD5-F1
#
_entry.id   AF-A0A950MBD5-F1
#
_cell.length_a   1.000
_cell.length_b   1.000
_cell.length_c   1.000
_cell.angle_alpha   90.00
_cell.angle_beta   90.00
_cell.angle_gamma   90.00
#
_symmetry.space_group_name_H-M   'P 1'
#
loop_
_entity.id
_entity.type
_entity.pdbx_description
1 polymer ?
#
loop_
_entity_poly.entity_id
_entity_poly.type
_entity_poly.pdbx_seq_one_letter_code
_entity_poly.pdbx_strand_id
1 'polypeptide(L)'
;MADGNDQNRLDNGLVRLFGVGPGQAGVHLDAIRAKAAGNLAAYGKVLSELFTRQATPIAPPVHLQWWSEGSRIRVVGDHKDRERLEVILNGDGEIVEEFKELELLHEIVRSAEAMGQTNAGGQHFNIGITSIGPIAFFSE
;
A
#
# COMPACT_ATOMS: atom_id res chain seq x y z
N MET A 1 21.78 -20.42 -8.99
CA MET A 1 20.67 -21.18 -8.37
C MET A 1 20.20 -20.39 -7.15
N ALA A 2 19.29 -19.44 -7.35
CA ALA A 2 18.70 -18.64 -6.29
C ALA A 2 17.31 -18.19 -6.79
N ASP A 3 16.33 -19.09 -6.71
CA ASP A 3 14.96 -18.84 -7.20
C ASP A 3 13.90 -19.59 -6.37
N GLY A 4 14.29 -20.60 -5.57
CA GLY A 4 13.35 -21.37 -4.77
C GLY A 4 13.00 -20.80 -3.39
N ASN A 5 13.73 -19.78 -2.91
CA ASN A 5 13.61 -19.34 -1.51
C ASN A 5 12.61 -18.18 -1.33
N ASP A 6 12.50 -17.29 -2.32
CA ASP A 6 11.57 -16.14 -2.25
C ASP A 6 10.13 -16.54 -2.54
N GLN A 7 9.93 -17.44 -3.51
CA GLN A 7 8.62 -18.03 -3.82
C GLN A 7 8.02 -18.70 -2.57
N ASN A 8 8.83 -19.48 -1.85
CA ASN A 8 8.39 -20.22 -0.67
C ASN A 8 8.12 -19.30 0.54
N ARG A 9 8.79 -18.13 0.63
CA ARG A 9 8.51 -17.12 1.67
C ARG A 9 7.21 -16.37 1.40
N LEU A 10 6.95 -16.03 0.14
CA LEU A 10 5.69 -15.44 -0.30
C LEU A 10 4.54 -16.42 -0.07
N ASP A 11 4.69 -17.68 -0.49
CA ASP A 11 3.67 -18.72 -0.30
C ASP A 11 3.35 -18.96 1.18
N ASN A 12 4.35 -18.99 2.07
CA ASN A 12 4.12 -19.14 3.51
C ASN A 12 3.51 -17.89 4.16
N GLY A 13 3.85 -16.69 3.68
CA GLY A 13 3.19 -15.45 4.08
C GLY A 13 1.72 -15.41 3.68
N LEU A 14 1.43 -15.90 2.47
CA LEU A 14 0.08 -16.02 1.93
C LEU A 14 -0.76 -17.05 2.70
N VAL A 15 -0.19 -18.21 3.04
CA VAL A 15 -0.86 -19.23 3.85
C VAL A 15 -1.22 -18.67 5.24
N ARG A 16 -0.34 -17.88 5.86
CA ARG A 16 -0.61 -17.26 7.17
C ARG A 16 -1.64 -16.14 7.12
N LEU A 17 -1.56 -15.26 6.12
CA LEU A 17 -2.42 -14.08 6.01
C LEU A 17 -3.80 -14.39 5.43
N PHE A 18 -3.91 -15.45 4.63
CA PHE A 18 -5.14 -15.78 3.90
C PHE A 18 -5.66 -17.20 4.16
N GLY A 19 -4.89 -18.10 4.81
CA GLY A 19 -5.36 -19.44 5.19
C GLY A 19 -5.44 -20.46 4.04
N VAL A 20 -4.58 -20.34 3.02
CA VAL A 20 -4.77 -20.98 1.71
C VAL A 20 -3.67 -21.98 1.33
N GLY A 21 -4.04 -23.13 0.76
CA GLY A 21 -3.11 -24.11 0.15
C GLY A 21 -3.08 -24.10 -1.40
N PRO A 22 -2.08 -24.75 -2.04
CA PRO A 22 -1.84 -24.67 -3.48
C PRO A 22 -2.93 -25.39 -4.30
N GLY A 23 -3.60 -24.69 -5.23
CA GLY A 23 -4.60 -25.27 -6.15
C GLY A 23 -5.82 -24.39 -6.47
N GLN A 24 -5.99 -23.26 -5.78
CA GLN A 24 -7.14 -22.35 -5.93
C GLN A 24 -6.76 -20.95 -6.46
N ALA A 25 -5.57 -20.82 -7.07
CA ALA A 25 -4.89 -19.53 -7.30
C ALA A 25 -5.74 -18.44 -7.99
N GLY A 26 -6.59 -18.79 -8.95
CA GLY A 26 -7.46 -17.82 -9.65
C GLY A 26 -8.59 -17.25 -8.79
N VAL A 27 -9.24 -18.09 -7.98
CA VAL A 27 -10.31 -17.66 -7.04
C VAL A 27 -9.71 -16.83 -5.90
N HIS A 28 -8.45 -17.08 -5.53
CA HIS A 28 -7.74 -16.32 -4.50
C HIS A 28 -7.33 -14.93 -4.95
N LEU A 29 -6.91 -14.75 -6.20
CA LEU A 29 -6.51 -13.43 -6.68
C LEU A 29 -7.67 -12.44 -6.68
N ASP A 30 -8.88 -12.87 -7.06
CA ASP A 30 -10.06 -12.01 -7.00
C ASP A 30 -10.44 -11.62 -5.56
N ALA A 31 -10.30 -12.55 -4.61
CA ALA A 31 -10.50 -12.26 -3.19
C ALA A 31 -9.45 -11.29 -2.64
N ILE A 32 -8.18 -11.45 -3.02
CA ILE A 32 -7.09 -10.55 -2.62
C ILE A 32 -7.30 -9.16 -3.23
N ARG A 33 -7.71 -9.07 -4.51
CA ARG A 33 -8.06 -7.80 -5.16
C ARG A 33 -9.21 -7.10 -4.46
N ALA A 34 -10.28 -7.83 -4.13
CA ALA A 34 -11.42 -7.29 -3.39
C ALA A 34 -10.99 -6.78 -2.01
N LYS A 35 -10.15 -7.52 -1.30
CA LYS A 35 -9.58 -7.09 -0.01
C LYS A 35 -8.70 -5.84 -0.18
N ALA A 36 -7.80 -5.82 -1.16
CA ALA A 36 -6.93 -4.68 -1.43
C ALA A 36 -7.73 -3.41 -1.74
N ALA A 37 -8.76 -3.50 -2.59
CA ALA A 37 -9.64 -2.39 -2.91
C ALA A 37 -10.47 -1.92 -1.70
N GLY A 38 -11.02 -2.86 -0.92
CA GLY A 38 -11.78 -2.55 0.29
C GLY A 38 -10.93 -1.85 1.35
N ASN A 39 -9.74 -2.39 1.62
CA ASN A 39 -8.79 -1.80 2.57
C ASN A 39 -8.33 -0.42 2.09
N LEU A 40 -8.06 -0.25 0.79
CA LEU A 40 -7.62 1.03 0.24
C LEU A 40 -8.70 2.10 0.42
N ALA A 41 -9.97 1.76 0.13
CA ALA A 41 -11.10 2.65 0.33
C ALA A 41 -11.29 3.03 1.81
N ALA A 42 -11.18 2.07 2.72
CA ALA A 42 -11.26 2.30 4.16
C ALA A 42 -10.14 3.23 4.65
N TYR A 43 -8.89 2.93 4.28
CA TYR A 43 -7.72 3.74 4.61
C TYR A 43 -7.86 5.18 4.09
N GLY A 44 -8.26 5.35 2.83
CA GLY A 44 -8.49 6.68 2.24
C GLY A 44 -9.58 7.47 2.97
N LYS A 45 -10.62 6.81 3.48
CA LYS A 45 -11.65 7.46 4.31
C LYS A 45 -11.07 7.92 5.64
N VAL A 46 -10.34 7.06 6.35
CA VAL A 46 -9.66 7.39 7.62
C VAL A 46 -8.77 8.62 7.44
N LEU A 47 -7.95 8.64 6.39
CA LEU A 47 -7.06 9.75 6.10
C LEU A 47 -7.80 11.04 5.71
N SER A 48 -8.86 10.93 4.90
CA SER A 48 -9.66 12.10 4.51
C SER A 48 -10.31 12.77 5.72
N GLU A 49 -10.85 11.97 6.65
CA GLU A 49 -11.40 12.47 7.90
C GLU A 49 -10.33 13.07 8.81
N LEU A 50 -9.17 12.43 8.90
CA LEU A 50 -8.02 12.93 9.66
C LEU A 50 -7.55 14.30 9.14
N PHE A 51 -7.36 14.45 7.84
CA PHE A 51 -6.93 15.71 7.22
C PHE A 51 -7.97 16.82 7.42
N THR A 52 -9.26 16.47 7.30
CA THR A 52 -10.37 17.39 7.59
C THR A 52 -10.33 17.87 9.04
N ARG A 53 -10.19 16.96 10.01
CA ARG A 53 -10.08 17.30 11.45
C ARG A 53 -8.87 18.19 11.75
N GLN A 54 -7.79 18.02 11.00
CA GLN A 54 -6.54 18.78 11.18
C GLN A 54 -6.54 20.13 10.45
N ALA A 55 -7.67 20.53 9.85
CA ALA A 55 -7.82 21.73 9.04
C ALA A 55 -6.75 21.83 7.92
N THR A 56 -6.33 20.67 7.42
CA THR A 56 -5.40 20.57 6.27
C THR A 56 -6.27 20.23 5.06
N PRO A 57 -6.71 21.23 4.26
CA PRO A 57 -7.59 20.96 3.12
C PRO A 57 -6.91 19.98 2.17
N ILE A 58 -7.66 18.96 1.70
CA ILE A 58 -7.22 17.86 0.83
C ILE A 58 -6.75 18.35 -0.58
N ALA A 59 -6.70 19.67 -0.80
CA ALA A 59 -6.19 20.28 -2.00
C ALA A 59 -4.83 20.93 -1.73
N PRO A 60 -3.74 20.51 -2.41
CA PRO A 60 -3.68 19.54 -3.51
C PRO A 60 -3.70 18.06 -3.06
N PRO A 61 -3.87 17.10 -4.00
CA PRO A 61 -3.78 15.67 -3.70
C PRO A 61 -2.57 15.34 -2.83
N VAL A 62 -2.78 14.55 -1.78
CA VAL A 62 -1.70 14.11 -0.89
C VAL A 62 -1.14 12.81 -1.43
N HIS A 63 0.11 12.83 -1.89
CA HIS A 63 0.81 11.64 -2.36
C HIS A 63 1.65 11.07 -1.22
N LEU A 64 1.32 9.85 -0.81
CA LEU A 64 2.01 9.10 0.22
C LEU A 64 2.90 8.02 -0.38
N GLN A 65 4.08 7.83 0.21
CA GLN A 65 4.99 6.74 -0.14
C GLN A 65 5.72 6.25 1.11
N TRP A 66 6.09 4.96 1.14
CA TRP A 66 6.99 4.45 2.17
C TRP A 66 8.43 4.94 1.94
N TRP A 67 9.04 5.54 2.94
CA TRP A 67 10.48 5.83 2.93
C TRP A 67 11.24 4.78 3.74
N SER A 68 11.89 3.88 3.02
CA SER A 68 12.54 2.68 3.57
C SER A 68 13.67 2.97 4.57
N GLU A 69 14.45 4.03 4.38
CA GLU A 69 15.57 4.37 5.28
C GLU A 69 15.11 4.88 6.65
N GLY A 70 13.96 5.58 6.69
CA GLY A 70 13.40 6.13 7.92
C GLY A 70 12.24 5.33 8.50
N SER A 71 11.87 4.20 7.89
CA SER A 71 10.73 3.36 8.27
C SER A 71 9.45 4.17 8.57
N ARG A 72 9.11 5.09 7.66
CA ARG A 72 8.01 6.03 7.85
C ARG A 72 7.28 6.35 6.55
N ILE A 73 6.05 6.80 6.67
CA ILE A 73 5.28 7.38 5.56
C ILE A 73 5.83 8.77 5.28
N ARG A 74 6.15 9.06 4.01
CA ARG A 74 6.50 10.40 3.53
C ARG A 74 5.40 10.98 2.65
N VAL A 75 5.26 12.30 2.66
CA VAL A 75 4.44 13.02 1.67
C VAL A 75 5.35 13.46 0.53
N VAL A 76 5.09 12.93 -0.66
CA VAL A 76 5.86 13.18 -1.88
C VAL A 76 5.40 14.47 -2.55
N GLY A 77 6.36 15.22 -3.11
CA GLY A 77 6.13 16.51 -3.77
C GLY A 77 6.16 17.71 -2.82
N ASP A 78 5.59 18.83 -3.30
CA ASP A 78 5.68 20.15 -2.66
C ASP A 78 4.39 20.54 -1.92
N HIS A 79 3.79 19.59 -1.19
CA HIS A 79 2.62 19.90 -0.37
C HIS A 79 3.00 20.90 0.73
N LYS A 80 2.30 22.05 0.80
CA LYS A 80 2.61 23.14 1.74
C LYS A 80 2.67 22.71 3.21
N ASP A 81 1.86 21.71 3.57
CA ASP A 81 1.78 21.16 4.93
C ASP A 81 2.52 19.81 5.09
N ARG A 82 3.48 19.49 4.20
CA ARG A 82 4.20 18.19 4.19
C ARG A 82 4.66 17.73 5.56
N GLU A 83 5.46 18.54 6.25
CA GLU A 83 6.07 18.15 7.54
C GLU A 83 5.00 17.85 8.59
N ARG A 84 3.94 18.66 8.63
CA ARG A 84 2.83 18.47 9.55
C ARG A 84 2.07 17.18 9.25
N LEU A 85 1.79 16.90 7.98
CA LEU A 85 1.14 15.67 7.54
C LEU A 85 1.97 14.45 7.92
N GLU A 86 3.28 14.47 7.67
CA GLU A 86 4.18 13.38 8.06
C GLU A 86 4.20 13.15 9.57
N VAL A 87 4.19 14.21 10.39
CA VAL A 87 4.11 14.07 11.86
C VAL A 87 2.80 13.40 12.27
N ILE A 88 1.67 13.81 11.67
CA ILE A 88 0.36 13.25 12.00
C ILE A 88 0.26 11.78 11.58
N LEU A 89 0.68 11.46 10.35
CA LEU A 89 0.62 10.10 9.80
C LEU A 89 1.49 9.13 10.58
N ASN A 90 2.72 9.53 10.95
CA ASN A 90 3.66 8.66 11.64
C ASN A 90 3.52 8.71 13.16
N GLY A 91 2.71 9.63 13.70
CA GLY A 91 2.34 9.66 15.11
C GLY A 91 1.27 8.64 15.48
N ASP A 92 0.61 8.05 14.49
CA ASP A 92 -0.43 7.05 14.64
C ASP A 92 0.06 5.68 14.11
N GLY A 93 0.27 4.74 15.02
CA GLY A 93 0.80 3.41 14.66
C GLY A 93 -0.17 2.58 13.81
N GLU A 94 -1.48 2.77 13.98
CA GLU A 94 -2.50 2.04 13.23
C GLU A 94 -2.47 2.47 11.75
N ILE A 95 -2.33 3.77 11.49
CA ILE A 95 -2.17 4.31 10.13
C ILE A 95 -0.91 3.73 9.45
N VAL A 96 0.20 3.65 10.18
CA VAL A 96 1.45 3.09 9.64
C VAL A 96 1.32 1.61 9.32
N GLU A 97 0.69 0.84 10.22
CA GLU A 97 0.46 -0.59 10.02
C GLU A 97 -0.46 -0.85 8.82
N GLU A 98 -1.58 -0.13 8.72
CA GLU A 98 -2.52 -0.24 7.60
C GLU A 98 -1.87 0.12 6.25
N PHE A 99 -0.99 1.13 6.21
CA PHE A 99 -0.22 1.45 5.01
C PHE A 99 0.64 0.26 4.56
N LYS A 100 1.33 -0.40 5.50
CA LYS A 100 2.19 -1.56 5.18
C LYS A 100 1.39 -2.79 4.78
N GLU A 101 0.22 -3.01 5.37
CA GLU A 101 -0.68 -4.07 4.91
C GLU A 101 -1.15 -3.80 3.48
N LEU A 102 -1.50 -2.55 3.15
CA LEU A 102 -1.89 -2.16 1.80
C LEU A 102 -0.77 -2.35 0.79
N GLU A 103 0.46 -1.96 1.13
CA GLU A 103 1.64 -2.21 0.29
C GLU A 103 1.79 -3.69 0.00
N LEU A 104 1.77 -4.53 1.04
CA LEU A 104 1.90 -5.99 0.89
C LEU A 104 0.78 -6.57 0.01
N LEU A 105 -0.47 -6.17 0.22
CA LEU A 105 -1.60 -6.63 -0.59
C LEU A 105 -1.42 -6.28 -2.07
N HIS A 106 -1.01 -5.04 -2.38
CA HIS A 106 -0.80 -4.61 -3.75
C HIS A 106 0.45 -5.23 -4.37
N GLU A 107 1.50 -5.52 -3.59
CA GLU A 107 2.66 -6.27 -4.05
C GLU A 107 2.31 -7.72 -4.42
N ILE A 108 1.44 -8.36 -3.64
CA ILE A 108 0.94 -9.71 -3.94
C ILE A 108 0.12 -9.69 -5.24
N VAL A 109 -0.82 -8.74 -5.38
CA VAL A 109 -1.63 -8.60 -6.60
C VAL A 109 -0.72 -8.37 -7.81
N ARG A 110 0.21 -7.41 -7.71
CA ARG A 110 1.16 -7.10 -8.79
C ARG A 110 2.02 -8.30 -9.14
N SER A 111 2.54 -9.04 -8.15
CA SER A 111 3.40 -10.21 -8.38
C SER A 111 2.64 -11.35 -9.06
N ALA A 112 1.39 -11.59 -8.66
CA ALA A 112 0.52 -12.59 -9.28
C ALA A 112 0.17 -12.24 -10.73
N GLU A 113 -0.06 -10.96 -11.01
CA GLU A 113 -0.36 -10.46 -12.37
C GLU A 113 0.88 -10.41 -13.27
N ALA A 114 2.06 -10.20 -12.69
CA ALA A 114 3.34 -10.15 -13.40
C ALA A 114 3.99 -11.52 -13.61
N MET A 115 3.34 -12.64 -13.26
CA MET A 115 3.87 -13.99 -13.50
C MET A 115 4.21 -14.18 -14.99
N GLY A 116 5.50 -14.07 -15.33
CA GLY A 116 6.03 -14.13 -16.71
C GLY A 116 6.67 -12.84 -17.23
N GLN A 117 6.63 -11.74 -16.48
CA GLN A 117 7.31 -10.47 -16.80
C GLN A 117 8.36 -10.14 -15.73
N THR A 118 9.51 -9.61 -16.14
CA THR A 118 10.56 -9.18 -15.20
C THR A 118 10.03 -8.09 -14.27
N ASN A 119 10.07 -8.34 -12.96
CA ASN A 119 9.77 -7.34 -11.94
C ASN A 119 10.53 -6.03 -12.21
N ALA A 120 9.79 -4.93 -12.33
CA ALA A 120 10.36 -3.59 -12.41
C ALA A 120 10.95 -3.24 -11.02
N GLY A 121 12.19 -3.66 -10.80
CA GLY A 121 12.96 -3.24 -9.62
C GLY A 121 13.06 -1.73 -9.55
N GLY A 122 13.10 -1.19 -8.32
CA GLY A 122 13.18 0.26 -8.08
C GLY A 122 11.84 0.99 -8.00
N GLN A 123 10.71 0.29 -8.16
CA GLN A 123 9.40 0.89 -7.94
C GLN A 123 8.95 0.80 -6.47
N HIS A 124 8.43 1.90 -5.95
CA HIS A 124 7.83 2.05 -4.64
C HIS A 124 6.30 2.00 -4.72
N PHE A 125 5.67 1.49 -3.66
CA PHE A 125 4.22 1.59 -3.48
C PHE A 125 3.83 2.99 -3.03
N ASN A 126 2.80 3.53 -3.67
CA ASN A 126 2.29 4.86 -3.44
C ASN A 126 0.78 4.85 -3.25
N ILE A 127 0.29 5.78 -2.43
CA ILE A 127 -1.13 6.09 -2.31
C ILE A 127 -1.34 7.58 -2.57
N GLY A 128 -2.11 7.92 -3.60
CA GLY A 128 -2.61 9.27 -3.83
C GLY A 128 -3.98 9.45 -3.19
N ILE A 129 -4.12 10.40 -2.26
CA ILE A 129 -5.40 10.79 -1.67
C ILE A 129 -5.96 11.97 -2.46
N THR A 130 -7.08 11.74 -3.15
CA THR A 130 -7.71 12.73 -4.03
C THR A 130 -9.15 13.02 -3.59
N SER A 131 -9.78 14.04 -4.18
CA SER A 131 -11.19 14.36 -3.92
C SER A 131 -12.18 13.27 -4.37
N ILE A 132 -11.78 12.37 -5.27
CA ILE A 132 -12.61 11.25 -5.75
C ILE A 132 -12.30 9.94 -5.03
N GLY A 133 -11.29 9.92 -4.15
CA GLY A 133 -10.88 8.75 -3.39
C GLY A 133 -9.38 8.46 -3.45
N PRO A 134 -8.95 7.40 -2.74
CA PRO A 134 -7.57 6.93 -2.74
C PRO A 134 -7.24 6.16 -4.02
N ILE A 135 -6.01 6.32 -4.51
CA ILE A 135 -5.48 5.61 -5.68
C ILE A 135 -4.15 4.97 -5.28
N ALA A 136 -4.04 3.66 -5.42
CA ALA A 136 -2.78 2.93 -5.23
C ALA A 136 -2.04 2.77 -6.57
N PHE A 137 -0.73 3.00 -6.58
CA PHE A 137 0.09 2.86 -7.78
C PHE A 137 1.56 2.59 -7.43
N PHE A 138 2.31 2.08 -8.40
CA PHE A 138 3.76 1.88 -8.29
C PHE A 138 4.50 2.88 -9.17
N SER A 139 5.53 3.53 -8.63
CA SER A 139 6.40 4.47 -9.37
C SER A 139 7.83 4.33 -8.90
N GLU A 140 8.79 4.76 -9.71
CA GLU A 140 10.17 5.04 -9.25
C GLU A 140 10.19 6.10 -8.13
#